data_AF-A0A1H6Z2Z9-F1
#
_entry.id   AF-A0A1H6Z2Z9-F1
#
_cell.length_a   1.000
_cell.length_b   1.000
_cell.length_c   1.000
_cell.angle_alpha   90.00
_cell.angle_beta   90.00
_cell.angle_gamma   90.00
#
_symmetry.space_group_name_H-M   'P 1'
#
loop_
_entity.id
_entity.type
_entity.pdbx_description
1 polymer ?
#
loop_
_entity_poly.entity_id
_entity_poly.type
_entity_poly.pdbx_seq_one_letter_code
_entity_poly.pdbx_strand_id
1 'polypeptide(L)' 'MGSIKSKGSKKTPKYGEVIIDNSLPDLSQHPVVLKKVSEARAFLEKHPIPEHILNRHRSDK' A
#
# COMPACT_ATOMS: atom_id res chain seq x y z
N MET A 1 -12.61 17.40 -49.17
CA MET A 1 -11.50 16.62 -48.58
C MET A 1 -11.44 16.93 -47.08
N GLY A 2 -12.16 16.18 -46.24
CA GLY A 2 -12.18 16.38 -44.79
C GLY A 2 -11.14 15.50 -44.11
N SER A 3 -10.18 16.10 -43.41
CA SER A 3 -9.13 15.40 -42.67
C SER A 3 -9.66 14.95 -41.30
N ILE A 4 -9.71 13.63 -41.08
CA ILE A 4 -10.15 13.02 -39.82
C ILE A 4 -8.97 13.05 -38.84
N LYS A 5 -9.06 13.89 -37.80
CA LYS A 5 -8.06 13.97 -36.73
C LYS A 5 -8.03 12.65 -35.96
N SER A 6 -6.90 11.96 -35.99
CA SER A 6 -6.64 10.75 -35.20
C SER A 6 -6.72 11.08 -33.71
N LYS A 7 -7.74 10.55 -33.02
CA LYS A 7 -7.87 10.62 -31.57
C LYS A 7 -6.73 9.81 -30.96
N GLY A 8 -5.91 10.45 -30.12
CA GLY A 8 -4.74 9.86 -29.48
C GLY A 8 -5.05 8.54 -28.79
N SER A 9 -4.24 7.53 -29.08
CA SER A 9 -4.30 6.21 -28.45
C SER A 9 -4.02 6.34 -26.96
N LYS A 10 -5.06 6.23 -26.12
CA LYS A 10 -4.88 6.06 -24.68
C LYS A 10 -4.31 4.65 -24.47
N LYS A 11 -3.04 4.56 -24.06
CA LYS A 11 -2.41 3.28 -23.67
C LYS A 11 -3.16 2.76 -22.44
N THR A 12 -3.89 1.66 -22.59
CA THR A 12 -4.51 0.97 -21.46
C THR A 12 -3.42 0.28 -20.65
N PRO A 13 -3.32 0.51 -19.33
CA PRO A 13 -2.32 -0.15 -18.50
C PRO A 13 -2.53 -1.67 -18.55
N LYS A 14 -1.44 -2.42 -18.64
CA LYS A 14 -1.51 -3.89 -18.69
C LYS A 14 -1.95 -4.41 -17.33
N TYR A 15 -2.77 -5.46 -17.33
CA TYR A 15 -3.17 -6.16 -16.11
C TYR A 15 -1.90 -6.65 -15.37
N GLY A 16 -1.64 -6.09 -14.19
CA GLY A 16 -0.42 -6.36 -13.41
C GLY A 16 0.60 -5.20 -13.33
N GLU A 17 0.40 -4.10 -14.05
CA GLU A 17 1.12 -2.86 -13.73
C GLU A 17 0.55 -2.30 -12.41
N VAL A 18 1.33 -2.39 -11.34
CA VAL A 18 1.03 -1.71 -10.08
C VAL A 18 1.11 -0.22 -10.37
N ILE A 19 -0.05 0.41 -10.59
CA ILE A 19 -0.16 1.86 -10.69
C ILE A 19 -0.02 2.37 -9.25
N ILE A 20 1.22 2.51 -8.76
CA ILE A 20 1.49 3.29 -7.54
C ILE A 20 1.32 4.75 -7.95
N ASP A 21 0.07 5.17 -7.94
CA ASP A 21 -0.34 6.54 -8.12
C ASP A 21 -0.57 7.14 -6.72
N ASN A 22 0.12 8.24 -6.42
CA ASN A 22 -0.03 9.01 -5.18
C ASN A 22 -1.38 9.76 -5.11
N SER A 23 -2.40 9.31 -5.83
CA SER A 23 -3.74 9.90 -5.84
C SER A 23 -4.53 9.64 -4.58
N LEU A 24 -4.12 8.66 -3.76
CA LEU A 24 -4.74 8.42 -2.47
C LEU A 24 -4.23 9.43 -1.43
N PRO A 25 -5.13 10.01 -0.62
CA PRO A 25 -4.74 10.91 0.45
C PRO A 25 -3.97 10.17 1.54
N ASP A 26 -3.03 10.87 2.18
CA ASP A 26 -2.36 10.33 3.37
C ASP A 26 -3.37 10.19 4.52
N LEU A 27 -3.49 8.98 5.04
CA LEU A 27 -4.39 8.63 6.14
C LEU A 27 -3.66 8.54 7.50
N SER A 28 -2.37 8.86 7.55
CA SER A 28 -1.55 8.75 8.76
C SER A 28 -2.13 9.51 9.96
N GLN A 29 -2.78 10.65 9.72
CA GLN A 29 -3.42 11.49 10.73
C GLN A 29 -4.92 11.25 10.89
N HIS A 30 -5.50 10.33 10.13
CA HIS A 30 -6.94 10.07 10.20
C HIS A 30 -7.31 9.45 11.56
N PRO A 31 -8.36 9.92 12.26
CA PRO A 31 -8.66 9.51 13.63
C PRO A 31 -8.86 8.00 13.80
N VAL A 32 -9.45 7.35 12.79
CA VAL A 32 -9.63 5.89 12.77
C VAL A 32 -8.29 5.15 12.70
N VAL A 33 -7.34 5.65 11.92
CA VAL A 33 -6.01 5.04 11.78
C VAL A 33 -5.24 5.20 13.09
N LEU A 34 -5.24 6.40 13.67
CA LEU A 34 -4.60 6.68 14.96
C LEU A 34 -5.15 5.77 16.07
N LYS A 35 -6.47 5.58 16.15
CA LYS A 35 -7.10 4.68 17.12
C LYS A 35 -6.66 3.22 16.94
N LYS A 36 -6.66 2.72 15.70
CA LYS A 36 -6.22 1.34 15.42
C LYS A 36 -4.73 1.15 15.73
N VAL A 37 -3.90 2.14 15.43
CA VAL A 37 -2.46 2.11 15.71
C VAL A 37 -2.21 2.09 17.22
N SER A 38 -2.92 2.90 18.01
CA SER A 38 -2.77 2.89 19.47
C SER A 38 -3.21 1.56 20.08
N GLU A 39 -4.34 1.00 19.65
CA GLU A 39 -4.82 -0.32 20.08
C GLU A 39 -3.83 -1.44 19.75
N ALA A 40 -3.30 -1.45 18.51
CA ALA A 40 -2.31 -2.43 18.09
C ALA A 40 -1.02 -2.34 18.91
N ARG A 41 -0.52 -1.12 19.20
CA ARG A 41 0.65 -0.92 20.06
C ARG A 41 0.43 -1.45 21.47
N ALA A 42 -0.70 -1.11 22.09
CA ALA A 42 -1.05 -1.59 23.42
C ALA A 42 -1.18 -3.12 23.47
N PHE A 43 -1.65 -3.75 22.39
CA PHE A 43 -1.70 -5.20 22.28
C PHE A 43 -0.30 -5.81 22.22
N LEU A 44 0.60 -5.27 21.39
CA LEU A 44 1.96 -5.79 21.22
C LEU A 44 2.84 -5.56 22.46
N GLU A 45 2.60 -4.50 23.22
CA GLU A 45 3.26 -4.29 24.51
C GLU A 45 2.89 -5.37 25.54
N LYS A 46 1.62 -5.82 25.53
CA LYS A 46 1.13 -6.90 26.40
C LYS A 46 1.50 -8.29 25.88
N HIS A 47 1.57 -8.44 24.56
CA HIS A 47 1.80 -9.68 23.84
C HIS A 47 2.96 -9.51 22.87
N PRO A 48 4.21 -9.52 23.36
CA PRO A 48 5.38 -9.34 22.51
C PRO A 48 5.46 -10.42 21.44
N ILE A 49 5.88 -10.04 20.24
CA ILE A 49 6.00 -10.97 19.12
C ILE A 49 7.12 -11.99 19.43
N PRO A 50 6.85 -13.29 19.34
CA PRO A 50 7.87 -14.31 19.56
C PRO A 50 9.09 -14.15 18.63
N GLU A 51 10.29 -14.31 19.19
CA GLU A 51 11.58 -14.17 18.50
C GLU A 51 11.69 -15.01 17.21
N HIS A 52 11.20 -16.25 17.23
CA HIS A 52 11.28 -17.14 16.07
C HIS A 52 10.40 -16.68 14.89
N ILE A 53 9.39 -15.84 15.14
CA ILE A 53 8.58 -15.20 14.10
C ILE A 53 9.35 -14.03 13.49
N LEU A 54 9.98 -13.21 14.34
CA LEU A 54 10.79 -12.07 13.91
C LEU A 54 11.98 -12.51 13.04
N ASN A 55 12.58 -13.66 13.36
CA ASN A 55 13.76 -14.17 12.68
C ASN A 55 13.46 -15.04 11.44
N ARG A 56 12.19 -15.31 11.12
CA ARG A 56 11.80 -16.17 9.97
C ARG A 56 12.36 -15.68 8.62
N HIS A 57 12.51 -14.36 8.44
CA HIS A 57 13.05 -13.77 7.21
C HIS A 57 14.58 -13.65 7.18
N ARG A 58 15.28 -13.93 8.30
CA ARG A 58 16.74 -13.85 8.36
C ARG A 58 17.43 -15.16 7.97
N SER A 59 16.73 -16.28 8.07
CA SER A 59 17.28 -17.62 7.82
C SER A 59 17.30 -18.03 6.35
N ASP A 60 16.81 -17.18 5.44
CA ASP A 60 16.72 -17.44 3.98
C ASP A 60 17.86 -16.75 3.20
N LYS A 61 19.04 -16.62 3.84
CA LYS A 61 20.25 -16.04 3.27
C LYS A 61 21.47 -16.90 3.56
#